data_AF-A0A7X4BAU1-F1
#
_entry.id   AF-A0A7X4BAU1-F1
#
_cell.length_a   1.000
_cell.length_b   1.000
_cell.length_c   1.000
_cell.angle_alpha   90.00
_cell.angle_beta   90.00
_cell.angle_gamma   90.00
#
_symmetry.space_group_name_H-M   'P 1'
#
loop_
_entity.id
_entity.type
_entity.pdbx_description
1 polymer ?
#
loop_
_entity_poly.entity_id
_entity_poly.type
_entity_poly.pdbx_seq_one_letter_code
_entity_poly.pdbx_strand_id
1 'polypeptide(L)'
;MLKNLLSNRIFIGILVLLICGVVSVYFLRTDIPEEPIKIYTPVEPMPKPKAEAPIGETERGGHVHEDGTWHEGAHEAHQNPAAPSSAQIPDGITDPEVLAAWQRLDYIAKNPFEWGGHQSDRALELMDELTPMWVIDDPHDHGEELMMTLDLLAEERDPRSAALLLMYQLDSPVSGRPIREALAAMGPAAVPAVIARLNPEDAADVFMAPIIRDVVVPIVAQHRSELGSIVDYIILPRLEAIAALEDPPGDTFVVSNRSRARDALARIKK
;
A
#
# COMPACT_ATOMS: atom_id res chain seq x y z
N MET A 1 20.41 -53.15 19.59
CA MET A 1 20.01 -52.59 20.90
C MET A 1 19.34 -51.22 20.81
N LEU A 2 19.81 -50.27 19.98
CA LEU A 2 19.19 -48.93 19.87
C LEU A 2 17.70 -48.90 19.47
N LYS A 3 17.25 -49.82 18.59
CA LYS A 3 15.86 -49.86 18.11
C LYS A 3 14.84 -50.14 19.23
N ASN A 4 15.22 -50.88 20.27
CA ASN A 4 14.33 -51.15 21.40
C ASN A 4 14.29 -49.98 22.40
N LEU A 5 15.32 -49.14 22.41
CA LEU A 5 15.39 -47.97 23.29
C LEU A 5 14.44 -46.86 22.79
N LEU A 6 14.37 -46.67 21.47
CA LEU A 6 13.55 -45.63 20.82
C LEU A 6 12.05 -45.97 20.75
N SER A 7 11.66 -47.25 20.84
CA SER A 7 10.23 -47.65 20.88
C SER A 7 9.65 -47.74 22.29
N ASN A 8 10.46 -47.53 23.33
CA ASN A 8 9.97 -47.55 24.70
C ASN A 8 9.21 -46.25 24.99
N ARG A 9 7.89 -46.36 25.20
CA ARG A 9 7.01 -45.22 25.49
C ARG A 9 7.49 -44.38 26.69
N ILE A 10 8.17 -45.02 27.65
CA ILE A 10 8.77 -44.35 28.81
C ILE A 10 9.93 -43.45 28.37
N PHE A 11 10.77 -43.91 27.44
CA PHE A 11 11.90 -43.14 26.92
C PHE A 11 11.44 -41.90 26.13
N ILE A 12 10.40 -42.05 25.31
CA ILE A 12 9.79 -40.93 24.58
C ILE A 12 9.22 -39.89 25.54
N GLY A 13 8.53 -40.33 26.61
CA GLY A 13 7.99 -39.42 27.63
C GLY A 13 9.07 -38.60 28.34
N ILE A 14 10.19 -39.25 28.71
CA ILE A 14 11.33 -38.56 29.34
C ILE A 14 11.98 -37.57 28.37
N LEU A 15 12.13 -37.92 27.10
CA LEU A 15 12.71 -37.05 26.09
C LEU A 15 11.88 -35.78 25.88
N VAL A 16 10.55 -35.89 25.80
CA VAL A 16 9.65 -34.73 25.63
C VAL A 16 9.72 -33.82 26.86
N LEU A 17 9.70 -34.38 28.07
CA LEU A 17 9.85 -33.58 29.31
C LEU A 17 11.19 -32.83 29.34
N LEU A 18 12.26 -33.45 28.87
CA LEU A 18 13.59 -32.84 28.83
C LEU A 18 13.63 -31.68 27.82
N ILE A 19 13.04 -31.85 26.63
CA ILE A 19 12.93 -30.78 25.62
C ILE A 19 12.08 -29.62 26.17
N CYS A 20 10.91 -29.90 26.73
CA CYS A 20 10.06 -28.87 27.33
C CYS A 20 10.78 -28.13 28.46
N GLY A 21 11.53 -28.83 29.31
CA GLY A 21 12.33 -28.21 30.37
C GLY A 21 13.39 -27.26 29.82
N VAL A 22 14.14 -27.68 28.80
CA VAL A 22 15.17 -26.84 28.17
C VAL A 22 14.55 -25.61 27.50
N VAL A 23 13.44 -25.78 26.77
CA VAL A 23 12.73 -24.67 26.12
C VAL A 23 12.19 -23.68 27.16
N SER A 24 11.55 -24.16 28.23
CA SER A 24 11.06 -23.29 29.31
C SER A 24 12.19 -22.50 30.00
N VAL A 25 13.33 -23.14 30.27
CA VAL A 25 14.50 -22.45 30.84
C VAL A 25 15.09 -21.42 29.86
N TYR A 26 15.07 -21.71 28.56
CA TYR A 26 15.53 -20.78 27.53
C TYR A 26 14.62 -19.54 27.46
N PHE A 27 13.29 -19.72 27.49
CA PHE A 27 12.35 -18.61 27.51
C PHE A 27 12.45 -17.78 28.80
N LEU A 28 12.64 -18.41 29.97
CA LEU A 28 12.85 -17.70 31.24
C LEU A 28 14.18 -16.92 31.29
N ARG A 29 15.17 -17.24 30.45
CA ARG A 29 16.45 -16.53 30.38
C ARG A 29 16.49 -15.42 29.32
N THR A 30 15.50 -15.37 28.44
CA THR A 30 15.44 -14.39 27.34
C THR A 30 14.54 -13.20 27.65
N ASP A 31 14.09 -13.06 28.90
CA ASP A 31 13.66 -11.77 29.45
C ASP A 31 14.87 -10.83 29.50
N ILE A 32 15.20 -10.27 28.34
CA ILE A 32 16.04 -9.10 28.22
C ILE A 32 15.36 -8.04 29.09
N PRO A 33 16.01 -7.50 30.13
CA PRO A 33 15.42 -6.43 30.90
C PRO A 33 15.08 -5.32 29.91
N GLU A 34 13.79 -5.00 29.79
CA GLU A 34 13.35 -3.82 29.05
C GLU A 34 14.23 -2.67 29.54
N GLU A 35 14.92 -2.02 28.60
CA GLU A 35 15.80 -0.91 28.95
C GLU A 35 15.04 0.02 29.89
N PRO A 36 15.64 0.43 31.02
CA PRO A 36 14.94 1.20 32.03
C PRO A 36 14.27 2.38 31.33
N ILE A 37 12.94 2.39 31.33
CA ILE A 37 12.11 3.43 30.72
C ILE A 37 12.72 4.75 31.19
N LYS A 38 13.35 5.48 30.27
CA LYS A 38 13.85 6.82 30.54
C LYS A 38 12.60 7.65 30.79
N ILE A 39 12.22 7.79 32.06
CA ILE A 39 11.20 8.74 32.47
C ILE A 39 11.83 10.11 32.25
N TYR A 40 11.63 10.64 31.04
CA TYR A 40 11.85 12.05 30.77
C TYR A 40 10.93 12.78 31.74
N THR A 41 11.53 13.49 32.69
CA THR A 41 10.79 14.43 33.53
C THR A 41 10.02 15.32 32.55
N PRO A 42 8.69 15.46 32.68
CA PRO A 42 7.92 16.30 31.77
C PRO A 42 8.58 17.68 31.80
N VAL A 43 9.30 17.98 30.72
CA VAL A 43 9.81 19.31 30.47
C VAL A 43 8.55 20.13 30.28
N GLU A 44 8.32 21.13 31.14
CA GLU A 44 7.23 22.07 30.92
C GLU A 44 7.28 22.47 29.45
N PRO A 45 6.17 22.33 28.70
CA PRO A 45 6.19 22.62 27.29
C PRO A 45 6.72 24.03 27.14
N MET A 46 7.90 24.16 26.52
CA MET A 46 8.40 25.47 26.17
C MET A 46 7.27 26.12 25.39
N PRO A 47 6.87 27.37 25.73
CA PRO A 47 5.79 28.03 25.03
C PRO A 47 6.10 27.95 23.55
N LYS A 48 5.25 27.25 22.79
CA LYS A 48 5.40 27.14 21.34
C LYS A 48 5.66 28.56 20.84
N PRO A 49 6.78 28.82 20.14
CA PRO A 49 6.95 30.12 19.51
C PRO A 49 5.72 30.32 18.63
N LYS A 50 4.89 31.32 18.98
CA LYS A 50 3.86 31.80 18.07
C LYS A 50 4.62 32.43 16.91
N ALA A 51 4.89 31.64 15.88
CA ALA A 51 5.22 32.18 14.58
C ALA A 51 3.95 32.92 14.12
N GLU A 52 3.93 34.23 14.34
CA GLU A 52 2.94 35.09 13.72
C GLU A 52 3.31 35.18 12.24
N ALA A 53 2.36 34.85 11.36
CA ALA A 53 2.53 35.06 9.93
C ALA A 53 2.95 36.52 9.70
N PRO A 54 3.96 36.80 8.85
CA PRO A 54 4.40 38.17 8.60
C PRO A 54 3.20 39.03 8.18
N ILE A 55 2.95 40.10 8.94
CA ILE A 55 1.86 41.06 8.66
C ILE A 55 2.31 41.93 7.48
N GLY A 56 2.14 41.41 6.27
CA GLY A 56 2.43 42.08 5.02
C GLY A 56 1.90 41.25 3.84
N GLU A 57 1.01 41.86 3.04
CA GLU A 57 0.40 41.35 1.79
C GLU A 57 0.39 39.82 1.61
N THR A 58 -0.53 39.15 2.32
CA THR A 58 -0.80 37.71 2.24
C THR A 58 -1.49 37.28 0.94
N GLU A 59 -1.09 37.83 -0.20
CA GLU A 59 -1.50 37.31 -1.53
C GLU A 59 -0.59 36.17 -2.02
N ARG A 60 0.48 35.85 -1.28
CA ARG A 60 1.36 34.70 -1.56
C ARG A 60 1.19 33.64 -0.47
N GLY A 61 0.40 32.61 -0.77
CA GLY A 61 -0.04 31.57 0.16
C GLY A 61 1.10 30.75 0.77
N GLY A 62 1.50 31.11 2.00
CA GLY A 62 2.25 30.23 2.90
C GLY A 62 1.35 29.64 3.98
N HIS A 63 1.80 28.57 4.64
CA HIS A 63 1.12 27.97 5.79
C HIS A 63 2.11 27.68 6.93
N VAL A 64 1.56 27.58 8.15
CA VAL A 64 2.30 27.25 9.38
C VAL A 64 2.03 25.78 9.71
N HIS A 65 3.08 24.98 9.92
CA HIS A 65 2.95 23.59 10.35
C HIS A 65 2.66 23.50 11.86
N GLU A 66 2.18 22.34 12.33
CA GLU A 66 1.86 22.14 13.75
C GLU A 66 3.06 22.30 14.71
N ASP A 67 4.27 22.18 14.17
CA ASP A 67 5.56 22.37 14.85
C ASP A 67 5.96 23.86 14.98
N GLY A 68 5.20 24.77 14.36
CA GLY A 68 5.42 26.21 14.39
C GLY A 68 6.39 26.73 13.32
N THR A 69 6.81 25.90 12.38
CA THR A 69 7.61 26.34 11.23
C THR A 69 6.72 26.99 10.15
N TRP A 70 7.27 28.00 9.47
CA TRP A 70 6.60 28.73 8.37
C TRP A 70 7.26 28.40 7.04
N HIS A 71 6.46 28.02 6.06
CA HIS A 71 6.90 27.86 4.68
C HIS A 71 6.44 29.06 3.83
N GLU A 72 7.40 29.86 3.37
CA GLU A 72 7.14 31.04 2.54
C GLU A 72 7.18 30.67 1.05
N GLY A 73 6.04 30.84 0.38
CA GLY A 73 5.92 30.71 -1.07
C GLY A 73 4.58 30.13 -1.46
N ALA A 74 3.87 30.76 -2.40
CA ALA A 74 2.90 30.00 -3.16
C ALA A 74 3.69 28.86 -3.79
N HIS A 75 3.29 27.61 -3.53
CA HIS A 75 3.75 26.48 -4.34
C HIS A 75 3.62 26.96 -5.79
N GLU A 76 4.72 26.93 -6.56
CA GLU A 76 4.56 27.10 -7.99
C GLU A 76 3.42 26.18 -8.39
N ALA A 77 2.51 26.63 -9.25
CA ALA A 77 1.46 25.77 -9.76
C ALA A 77 2.16 24.68 -10.58
N HIS A 78 2.74 23.71 -9.89
CA HIS A 78 3.11 22.41 -10.40
C HIS A 78 1.81 21.96 -11.03
N GLN A 79 1.86 21.78 -12.35
CA GLN A 79 0.74 21.26 -13.10
C GLN A 79 0.21 20.10 -12.28
N ASN A 80 -1.03 20.23 -11.78
CA ASN A 80 -1.67 19.24 -10.93
C ASN A 80 -1.19 17.87 -11.41
N PRO A 81 -0.57 17.04 -10.55
CA PRO A 81 -0.02 15.76 -10.97
C PRO A 81 -1.06 15.11 -11.87
N ALA A 82 -0.68 14.89 -13.13
CA ALA A 82 -1.64 14.62 -14.18
C ALA A 82 -2.57 13.52 -13.68
N ALA A 83 -3.89 13.73 -13.83
CA ALA A 83 -4.89 12.75 -13.42
C ALA A 83 -4.41 11.36 -13.82
N PRO A 84 -4.56 10.34 -12.96
CA PRO A 84 -3.96 9.01 -13.13
C PRO A 84 -4.09 8.60 -14.59
N SER A 85 -2.93 8.36 -15.24
CA SER A 85 -2.77 8.06 -16.66
C SER A 85 -4.03 7.39 -17.21
N SER A 86 -4.74 8.07 -18.12
CA SER A 86 -5.96 7.57 -18.74
C SER A 86 -5.79 6.09 -19.08
N ALA A 87 -6.73 5.25 -18.64
CA ALA A 87 -6.70 3.83 -18.98
C ALA A 87 -6.69 3.70 -20.50
N GLN A 88 -5.55 3.31 -21.07
CA GLN A 88 -5.43 3.15 -22.51
C GLN A 88 -6.36 2.01 -22.92
N ILE A 89 -7.37 2.33 -23.71
CA ILE A 89 -8.28 1.35 -24.28
C ILE A 89 -7.47 0.55 -25.33
N PRO A 90 -7.32 -0.77 -25.19
CA PRO A 90 -6.60 -1.57 -26.18
C PRO A 90 -7.24 -1.47 -27.57
N ASP A 91 -6.39 -1.38 -28.60
CA ASP A 91 -6.85 -1.42 -29.98
C ASP A 91 -7.43 -2.79 -30.34
N GLY A 92 -8.38 -2.81 -31.28
CA GLY A 92 -8.89 -4.06 -31.85
C GLY A 92 -9.91 -4.83 -30.98
N ILE A 93 -10.45 -4.22 -29.91
CA ILE A 93 -11.55 -4.82 -29.14
C ILE A 93 -12.81 -4.86 -30.01
N THR A 94 -13.26 -6.07 -30.35
CA THR A 94 -14.47 -6.30 -31.14
C THR A 94 -15.70 -6.62 -30.30
N ASP A 95 -15.51 -7.05 -29.05
CA ASP A 95 -16.60 -7.37 -28.13
C ASP A 95 -17.15 -6.08 -27.50
N PRO A 96 -18.45 -5.75 -27.66
CA PRO A 96 -19.04 -4.53 -27.13
C PRO A 96 -19.06 -4.46 -25.60
N GLU A 97 -19.15 -5.59 -24.90
CA GLU A 97 -19.17 -5.63 -23.43
C GLU A 97 -17.78 -5.36 -22.85
N VAL A 98 -16.75 -5.91 -23.51
CA VAL A 98 -15.34 -5.63 -23.18
C VAL A 98 -15.03 -4.15 -23.44
N LEU A 99 -15.47 -3.60 -24.58
CA LEU A 99 -15.29 -2.18 -24.89
C LEU A 99 -15.98 -1.29 -23.85
N ALA A 100 -17.22 -1.62 -23.45
CA ALA A 100 -17.96 -0.89 -22.44
C ALA A 100 -17.26 -0.91 -21.07
N ALA A 101 -16.63 -2.03 -20.70
CA ALA A 101 -15.83 -2.12 -19.47
C ALA A 101 -14.62 -1.17 -19.51
N TRP A 102 -13.91 -1.12 -20.63
CA TRP A 102 -12.78 -0.20 -20.82
C TRP A 102 -13.21 1.27 -20.82
N GLN A 103 -14.32 1.59 -21.49
CA GLN A 103 -14.90 2.94 -21.46
C GLN A 103 -15.34 3.36 -20.05
N ARG A 104 -15.89 2.44 -19.26
CA ARG A 104 -16.22 2.70 -17.86
C ARG A 104 -14.97 2.96 -17.04
N LEU A 105 -13.90 2.19 -17.25
CA LEU A 105 -12.63 2.39 -16.56
C LEU A 105 -12.02 3.77 -16.89
N ASP A 106 -12.05 4.16 -18.16
CA ASP A 106 -11.63 5.49 -18.61
C ASP A 106 -12.50 6.61 -18.02
N TYR A 107 -13.82 6.39 -17.93
CA TYR A 107 -14.73 7.34 -17.28
C TYR A 107 -14.39 7.53 -15.80
N ILE A 108 -14.14 6.45 -15.05
CA ILE A 108 -13.73 6.53 -13.64
C ILE A 108 -12.41 7.31 -13.52
N ALA A 109 -11.43 7.02 -14.37
CA ALA A 109 -10.14 7.70 -14.37
C ALA A 109 -10.27 9.21 -14.60
N LYS A 110 -11.22 9.63 -15.44
CA LYS A 110 -11.49 11.04 -15.76
C LYS A 110 -12.37 11.76 -14.73
N ASN A 111 -13.18 11.02 -13.96
CA ASN A 111 -14.14 11.58 -13.01
C ASN A 111 -14.00 10.97 -11.60
N PRO A 112 -12.79 10.87 -11.03
CA PRO A 112 -12.55 10.03 -9.86
C PRO A 112 -13.34 10.47 -8.60
N PHE A 113 -13.66 11.75 -8.47
CA PHE A 113 -14.44 12.29 -7.35
C PHE A 113 -15.92 11.90 -7.39
N GLU A 114 -16.46 11.51 -8.54
CA GLU A 114 -17.82 10.94 -8.63
C GLU A 114 -17.87 9.49 -8.11
N TRP A 115 -16.71 8.86 -7.92
CA TRP A 115 -16.55 7.44 -7.64
C TRP A 115 -15.94 7.16 -6.26
N GLY A 116 -16.25 8.01 -5.29
CA GLY A 116 -15.83 7.86 -3.89
C GLY A 116 -14.54 8.60 -3.53
N GLY A 117 -13.97 9.36 -4.47
CA GLY A 117 -12.84 10.25 -4.18
C GLY A 117 -13.23 11.46 -3.35
N HIS A 118 -12.37 11.83 -2.40
CA HIS A 118 -12.46 13.09 -1.67
C HIS A 118 -11.46 14.09 -2.26
N GLN A 119 -11.94 15.24 -2.70
CA GLN A 119 -11.04 16.32 -3.11
C GLN A 119 -10.46 16.95 -1.85
N SER A 120 -9.15 16.81 -1.68
CA SER A 120 -8.42 17.40 -0.55
C SER A 120 -7.32 18.32 -1.06
N ASP A 121 -7.32 19.56 -0.56
CA ASP A 121 -6.22 20.49 -0.81
C ASP A 121 -4.97 20.05 -0.03
N ARG A 122 -5.14 19.45 1.16
CA ARG A 122 -4.03 18.86 1.92
C ARG A 122 -3.38 17.70 1.18
N ALA A 123 -4.16 16.89 0.47
CA ALA A 123 -3.60 15.84 -0.39
C ALA A 123 -2.72 16.41 -1.51
N LEU A 124 -3.06 17.58 -2.07
CA LEU A 124 -2.21 18.23 -3.08
C LEU A 124 -0.87 18.67 -2.49
N GLU A 125 -0.90 19.30 -1.31
CA GLU A 125 0.31 19.70 -0.59
C GLU A 125 1.20 18.49 -0.29
N LEU A 126 0.62 17.41 0.25
CA LEU A 126 1.33 16.17 0.54
C LEU A 126 1.90 15.50 -0.72
N MET A 127 1.18 15.52 -1.84
CA MET A 127 1.71 15.02 -3.12
C MET A 127 2.87 15.88 -3.63
N ASP A 128 2.82 17.20 -3.41
CA ASP A 128 3.90 18.12 -3.75
C ASP A 128 5.14 17.88 -2.87
N GLU A 129 4.96 17.69 -1.55
CA GLU A 129 6.03 17.32 -0.61
C GLU A 129 6.73 16.01 -1.02
N LEU A 130 6.00 15.08 -1.64
CA LEU A 130 6.50 13.81 -2.17
C LEU A 130 7.05 13.91 -3.60
N THR A 131 7.03 15.09 -4.23
CA THR A 131 7.47 15.30 -5.62
C THR A 131 8.60 16.34 -5.70
N PRO A 132 9.79 16.01 -6.24
CA PRO A 132 10.14 14.73 -6.85
C PRO A 132 10.28 13.62 -5.81
N MET A 133 10.09 12.38 -6.27
CA MET A 133 10.16 11.20 -5.42
C MET A 133 11.46 11.19 -4.62
N TRP A 134 11.33 10.96 -3.31
CA TRP A 134 12.46 10.91 -2.40
C TRP A 134 13.35 9.72 -2.79
N VAL A 135 14.62 10.01 -3.09
CA VAL A 135 15.63 8.96 -3.24
C VAL A 135 16.08 8.57 -1.85
N ILE A 136 15.64 7.40 -1.39
CA ILE A 136 16.00 6.90 -0.06
C ILE A 136 17.34 6.17 -0.18
N ASP A 137 18.42 6.87 0.12
CA ASP A 137 19.77 6.29 0.15
C ASP A 137 19.95 5.32 1.33
N ASP A 138 19.27 5.58 2.46
CA ASP A 138 19.20 4.71 3.63
C ASP A 138 17.74 4.52 4.09
N PRO A 139 17.15 3.31 3.96
CA PRO A 139 15.78 3.04 4.40
C PRO A 139 15.55 3.20 5.90
N HIS A 140 16.61 3.37 6.69
CA HIS A 140 16.53 3.49 8.15
C HIS A 140 16.55 4.93 8.68
N ASP A 141 16.98 5.94 7.90
CA ASP A 141 17.24 7.30 8.43
C ASP A 141 16.21 8.36 7.98
N HIS A 142 15.51 8.14 6.87
CA HIS A 142 14.45 9.04 6.38
C HIS A 142 13.05 8.43 6.44
N GLY A 143 12.91 7.30 7.12
CA GLY A 143 11.68 6.51 7.12
C GLY A 143 10.51 7.21 7.82
N GLU A 144 10.72 7.83 8.98
CA GLU A 144 9.59 8.26 9.82
C GLU A 144 8.78 9.41 9.21
N GLU A 145 9.45 10.47 8.75
CA GLU A 145 8.77 11.62 8.13
C GLU A 145 8.09 11.23 6.82
N LEU A 146 8.78 10.48 5.96
CA LEU A 146 8.19 9.97 4.72
C LEU A 146 6.98 9.06 4.99
N MET A 147 7.08 8.15 5.96
CA MET A 147 5.98 7.29 6.36
C MET A 147 4.79 8.10 6.88
N MET A 148 5.04 9.14 7.67
CA MET A 148 4.00 10.04 8.16
C MET A 148 3.32 10.79 7.01
N THR A 149 4.08 11.33 6.05
CA THR A 149 3.52 12.01 4.86
C THR A 149 2.69 11.04 4.01
N LEU A 150 3.17 9.80 3.81
CA LEU A 150 2.44 8.76 3.09
C LEU A 150 1.18 8.32 3.84
N ASP A 151 1.22 8.20 5.16
CA ASP A 151 0.07 7.85 6.00
C ASP A 151 -0.99 8.95 5.97
N LEU A 152 -0.59 10.22 6.12
CA LEU A 152 -1.50 11.36 5.98
C LEU A 152 -2.12 11.39 4.59
N LEU A 153 -1.33 11.20 3.53
CA LEU A 153 -1.83 11.17 2.15
C LEU A 153 -2.82 10.02 1.92
N ALA A 154 -2.56 8.88 2.56
CA ALA A 154 -3.46 7.74 2.60
C ALA A 154 -4.79 8.06 3.31
N GLU A 155 -4.75 8.80 4.42
CA GLU A 155 -5.92 9.24 5.17
C GLU A 155 -6.82 10.21 4.39
N GLU A 156 -6.23 11.09 3.57
CA GLU A 156 -6.98 12.04 2.74
C GLU A 156 -7.84 11.36 1.67
N ARG A 157 -7.47 10.13 1.24
CA ARG A 157 -8.21 9.33 0.25
C ARG A 157 -8.51 10.08 -1.06
N ASP A 158 -7.62 10.97 -1.44
CA ASP A 158 -7.72 11.67 -2.72
C ASP A 158 -7.27 10.76 -3.86
N PRO A 159 -8.11 10.42 -4.85
CA PRO A 159 -7.74 9.48 -5.90
C PRO A 159 -6.58 9.94 -6.78
N ARG A 160 -6.27 11.24 -6.80
CA ARG A 160 -5.10 11.77 -7.50
C ARG A 160 -3.81 11.19 -6.93
N SER A 161 -3.81 10.85 -5.63
CA SER A 161 -2.65 10.27 -4.96
C SER A 161 -2.49 8.76 -5.19
N ALA A 162 -3.50 8.07 -5.73
CA ALA A 162 -3.47 6.61 -5.88
C ALA A 162 -2.28 6.13 -6.72
N ALA A 163 -1.95 6.83 -7.81
CA ALA A 163 -0.79 6.52 -8.64
C ALA A 163 0.53 6.76 -7.88
N LEU A 164 0.64 7.87 -7.14
CA LEU A 164 1.81 8.20 -6.35
C LEU A 164 2.05 7.20 -5.21
N LEU A 165 0.99 6.86 -4.46
CA LEU A 165 1.00 5.86 -3.40
C LEU A 165 1.43 4.48 -3.93
N LEU A 166 0.95 4.09 -5.13
CA LEU A 166 1.41 2.86 -5.78
C LEU A 166 2.87 2.95 -6.22
N MET A 167 3.33 4.08 -6.75
CA MET A 167 4.74 4.27 -7.11
C MET A 167 5.65 4.16 -5.89
N TYR A 168 5.33 4.81 -4.77
CA TYR A 168 6.09 4.68 -3.53
C TYR A 168 6.10 3.24 -3.01
N GLN A 169 4.99 2.51 -3.11
CA GLN A 169 4.95 1.10 -2.72
C GLN A 169 5.87 0.21 -3.59
N LEU A 170 6.28 0.66 -4.79
CA LEU A 170 7.07 -0.11 -5.75
C LEU A 170 8.53 0.28 -5.78
N ASP A 171 8.78 1.58 -5.82
CA ASP A 171 10.12 2.14 -6.02
C ASP A 171 10.83 2.39 -4.69
N SER A 172 10.11 2.30 -3.56
CA SER A 172 10.66 2.44 -2.22
C SER A 172 10.61 1.11 -1.45
N PRO A 173 11.63 0.81 -0.62
CA PRO A 173 11.56 -0.27 0.38
C PRO A 173 10.46 -0.02 1.43
N VAL A 174 9.86 1.17 1.42
CA VAL A 174 8.69 1.51 2.20
C VAL A 174 7.51 0.62 1.79
N SER A 175 7.21 -0.35 2.65
CA SER A 175 6.01 -1.15 2.56
C SER A 175 5.14 -0.91 3.77
N GLY A 176 3.90 -0.50 3.52
CA GLY A 176 2.97 -0.11 4.55
C GLY A 176 1.65 -0.83 4.40
N ARG A 177 1.09 -1.28 5.52
CA ARG A 177 -0.34 -1.59 5.58
C ARG A 177 -1.21 -0.35 5.29
N PRO A 178 -0.86 0.87 5.75
CA PRO A 178 -1.67 2.07 5.52
C PRO A 178 -1.88 2.40 4.04
N ILE A 179 -0.82 2.34 3.21
CA ILE A 179 -0.92 2.61 1.77
C ILE A 179 -1.96 1.70 1.09
N ARG A 180 -1.91 0.40 1.38
CA ARG A 180 -2.83 -0.57 0.79
C ARG A 180 -4.26 -0.40 1.31
N GLU A 181 -4.42 -0.11 2.60
CA GLU A 181 -5.73 0.18 3.20
C GLU A 181 -6.35 1.46 2.65
N ALA A 182 -5.55 2.49 2.39
CA ALA A 182 -6.00 3.71 1.76
C ALA A 182 -6.45 3.49 0.32
N LEU A 183 -5.64 2.80 -0.49
CA LEU A 183 -6.02 2.43 -1.85
C LEU A 183 -7.31 1.61 -1.87
N ALA A 184 -7.47 0.68 -0.93
CA ALA A 184 -8.72 -0.07 -0.79
C ALA A 184 -9.90 0.82 -0.37
N ALA A 185 -9.68 1.77 0.53
CA ALA A 185 -10.70 2.70 1.03
C ALA A 185 -11.12 3.77 0.01
N MET A 186 -10.24 4.12 -0.95
CA MET A 186 -10.58 4.95 -2.11
C MET A 186 -11.56 4.23 -3.05
N GLY A 187 -11.71 2.91 -2.94
CA GLY A 187 -12.72 2.14 -3.65
C GLY A 187 -12.57 2.19 -5.18
N PRO A 188 -13.64 2.43 -5.95
CA PRO A 188 -13.59 2.47 -7.40
C PRO A 188 -12.61 3.49 -7.97
N ALA A 189 -12.39 4.62 -7.29
CA ALA A 189 -11.52 5.68 -7.78
C ALA A 189 -10.03 5.27 -7.88
N ALA A 190 -9.58 4.28 -7.10
CA ALA A 190 -8.22 3.73 -7.19
C ALA A 190 -8.05 2.68 -8.30
N VAL A 191 -9.14 2.15 -8.85
CA VAL A 191 -9.12 1.02 -9.79
C VAL A 191 -8.30 1.28 -11.07
N PRO A 192 -8.33 2.45 -11.70
CA PRO A 192 -7.47 2.74 -12.86
C PRO A 192 -5.99 2.51 -12.57
N ALA A 193 -5.50 3.00 -11.43
CA ALA A 193 -4.09 2.87 -11.06
C ALA A 193 -3.73 1.42 -10.66
N VAL A 194 -4.65 0.73 -9.98
CA VAL A 194 -4.48 -0.68 -9.59
C VAL A 194 -4.46 -1.61 -10.80
N ILE A 195 -5.38 -1.42 -11.76
CA ILE A 195 -5.44 -2.25 -12.98
C ILE A 195 -4.17 -2.11 -13.81
N ALA A 196 -3.59 -0.91 -13.89
CA ALA A 196 -2.32 -0.70 -14.60
C ALA A 196 -1.19 -1.62 -14.07
N ARG A 197 -1.25 -2.02 -12.79
CA ARG A 197 -0.27 -2.93 -12.15
C ARG A 197 -0.63 -4.41 -12.21
N LEU A 198 -1.85 -4.76 -12.64
CA LEU A 198 -2.25 -6.16 -12.84
C LEU A 198 -1.84 -6.64 -14.24
N ASN A 199 -0.56 -6.56 -14.57
CA ASN A 199 -0.01 -7.01 -15.84
C ASN A 199 0.78 -8.32 -15.65
N PRO A 200 0.45 -9.41 -16.34
CA PRO A 200 1.19 -10.67 -16.24
C PRO A 200 2.67 -10.57 -16.60
N GLU A 201 3.04 -9.60 -17.45
CA GLU A 201 4.45 -9.37 -17.82
C GLU A 201 5.29 -8.89 -16.64
N ASP A 202 4.65 -8.25 -15.66
CA ASP A 202 5.27 -7.73 -14.44
C ASP A 202 5.15 -8.71 -13.27
N ALA A 203 4.82 -9.98 -13.52
CA ALA A 203 4.53 -10.95 -12.46
C ALA A 203 5.72 -11.34 -11.57
N ALA A 204 6.94 -10.92 -11.90
CA ALA A 204 8.10 -11.04 -11.01
C ALA A 204 8.17 -9.91 -9.96
N ASP A 205 7.29 -8.90 -10.05
CA ASP A 205 7.21 -7.79 -9.12
C ASP A 205 6.77 -8.28 -7.71
N VAL A 206 7.62 -8.04 -6.71
CA VAL A 206 7.38 -8.42 -5.31
C VAL A 206 6.11 -7.79 -4.72
N PHE A 207 5.66 -6.66 -5.25
CA PHE A 207 4.56 -5.88 -4.71
C PHE A 207 3.19 -6.22 -5.32
N MET A 208 3.17 -6.99 -6.42
CA MET A 208 1.92 -7.43 -7.04
C MET A 208 1.07 -8.28 -6.08
N ALA A 209 1.68 -9.21 -5.33
CA ALA A 209 0.97 -10.06 -4.37
C ALA A 209 0.22 -9.26 -3.30
N PRO A 210 0.86 -8.29 -2.58
CA PRO A 210 0.16 -7.37 -1.70
C PRO A 210 -0.97 -6.59 -2.38
N ILE A 211 -0.78 -6.07 -3.59
CA ILE A 211 -1.83 -5.34 -4.33
C ILE A 211 -3.04 -6.23 -4.59
N ILE A 212 -2.83 -7.45 -5.11
CA ILE A 212 -3.91 -8.41 -5.36
C ILE A 212 -4.68 -8.72 -4.07
N ARG A 213 -3.96 -9.03 -2.99
CA ARG A 213 -4.57 -9.50 -1.73
C ARG A 213 -5.26 -8.39 -0.96
N ASP A 214 -4.60 -7.25 -0.80
CA ASP A 214 -4.99 -6.21 0.16
C ASP A 214 -5.73 -5.04 -0.50
N VAL A 215 -5.69 -4.92 -1.83
CA VAL A 215 -6.33 -3.81 -2.56
C VAL A 215 -7.43 -4.34 -3.49
N VAL A 216 -7.07 -5.19 -4.46
CA VAL A 216 -8.01 -5.66 -5.49
C VAL A 216 -9.17 -6.45 -4.88
N VAL A 217 -8.87 -7.44 -4.02
CA VAL A 217 -9.90 -8.29 -3.43
C VAL A 217 -10.88 -7.47 -2.57
N PRO A 218 -10.44 -6.61 -1.62
CA PRO A 218 -11.35 -5.75 -0.87
C PRO A 218 -12.18 -4.80 -1.73
N ILE A 219 -11.57 -4.12 -2.71
CA ILE A 219 -12.31 -3.21 -3.60
C ILE A 219 -13.40 -3.97 -4.36
N VAL A 220 -13.08 -5.12 -4.95
CA VAL A 220 -14.07 -5.91 -5.69
C VAL A 220 -15.15 -6.45 -4.76
N ALA A 221 -14.81 -6.89 -3.55
CA ALA A 221 -15.79 -7.40 -2.59
C ALA A 221 -16.79 -6.31 -2.14
N GLN A 222 -16.34 -5.07 -1.97
CA GLN A 222 -17.17 -3.97 -1.47
C GLN A 222 -17.92 -3.24 -2.59
N HIS A 223 -17.31 -3.13 -3.77
CA HIS A 223 -17.79 -2.27 -4.87
C HIS A 223 -18.11 -3.02 -6.16
N ARG A 224 -18.33 -4.35 -6.11
CA ARG A 224 -18.59 -5.14 -7.33
C ARG A 224 -19.67 -4.54 -8.22
N SER A 225 -20.80 -4.14 -7.63
CA SER A 225 -21.94 -3.57 -8.36
C SER A 225 -21.60 -2.24 -9.03
N GLU A 226 -20.79 -1.41 -8.38
CA GLU A 226 -20.33 -0.12 -8.91
C GLU A 226 -19.30 -0.32 -10.02
N LEU A 227 -18.43 -1.31 -9.91
CA LEU A 227 -17.44 -1.63 -10.93
C LEU A 227 -18.05 -2.30 -12.15
N GLY A 228 -19.12 -3.08 -11.96
CA GLY A 228 -19.86 -3.74 -13.03
C GLY A 228 -18.95 -4.57 -13.92
N SER A 229 -19.03 -4.33 -15.23
CA SER A 229 -18.30 -5.06 -16.26
C SER A 229 -16.77 -4.96 -16.14
N ILE A 230 -16.22 -3.97 -15.42
CA ILE A 230 -14.77 -3.89 -15.17
C ILE A 230 -14.26 -5.15 -14.44
N VAL A 231 -15.05 -5.69 -13.51
CA VAL A 231 -14.66 -6.87 -12.75
C VAL A 231 -14.54 -8.08 -13.68
N ASP A 232 -15.57 -8.31 -14.50
CA ASP A 232 -15.70 -9.53 -15.27
C ASP A 232 -14.85 -9.52 -16.54
N TYR A 233 -14.67 -8.35 -17.19
CA TYR A 233 -13.96 -8.26 -18.46
C TYR A 233 -12.53 -7.69 -18.36
N ILE A 234 -12.10 -7.20 -17.20
CA ILE A 234 -10.74 -6.65 -17.03
C ILE A 234 -10.03 -7.28 -15.83
N ILE A 235 -10.58 -7.16 -14.62
CA ILE A 235 -9.91 -7.61 -13.39
C ILE A 235 -9.76 -9.14 -13.38
N LEU A 236 -10.86 -9.88 -13.59
CA LEU A 236 -10.84 -11.34 -13.58
C LEU A 236 -9.91 -11.92 -14.67
N PRO A 237 -9.97 -11.49 -15.95
CA PRO A 237 -9.06 -11.98 -16.98
C PRO A 237 -7.58 -11.72 -16.68
N ARG A 238 -7.24 -10.55 -16.11
CA ARG A 238 -5.84 -10.25 -15.69
C ARG A 238 -5.38 -11.17 -14.57
N LEU A 239 -6.22 -11.40 -13.55
CA LEU A 239 -5.92 -12.34 -12.47
C LEU A 239 -5.79 -13.78 -12.99
N GLU A 240 -6.62 -14.18 -13.96
CA GLU A 240 -6.52 -15.50 -14.62
C GLU A 240 -5.20 -15.65 -15.37
N ALA A 241 -4.77 -14.64 -16.12
CA ALA A 241 -3.51 -14.64 -16.82
C ALA A 241 -2.31 -14.77 -15.85
N ILE A 242 -2.31 -14.02 -14.74
CA ILE A 242 -1.29 -14.15 -13.67
C ILE A 242 -1.34 -15.54 -13.04
N ALA A 243 -2.54 -16.08 -12.77
CA ALA A 243 -2.74 -17.41 -12.18
C ALA A 243 -2.29 -18.56 -13.09
N ALA A 244 -2.26 -18.34 -14.41
CA ALA A 244 -1.89 -19.30 -15.44
C ALA A 244 -0.38 -19.31 -15.77
N LEU A 245 0.41 -18.38 -15.22
CA LEU A 245 1.85 -18.34 -15.47
C LEU A 245 2.54 -19.64 -15.06
N GLU A 246 3.42 -20.12 -15.95
CA GLU A 246 4.30 -21.25 -15.68
C GLU A 246 5.34 -20.87 -14.62
N ASP A 247 5.87 -21.87 -13.91
CA ASP A 247 6.90 -21.65 -12.90
C ASP A 247 8.23 -21.31 -13.58
N PRO A 248 8.71 -20.06 -13.48
CA PRO A 248 10.06 -19.76 -13.93
C PRO A 248 11.02 -20.44 -12.96
N PRO A 249 12.07 -21.12 -13.44
CA PRO A 249 13.03 -21.76 -12.56
C PRO A 249 13.71 -20.71 -11.65
N GLY A 250 13.42 -20.77 -10.35
CA GLY A 250 14.07 -19.96 -9.33
C GLY A 250 13.40 -18.63 -8.97
N ASP A 251 12.28 -18.27 -9.59
CA ASP A 251 11.57 -17.01 -9.27
C ASP A 251 10.47 -17.23 -8.23
N THR A 252 10.78 -16.92 -6.97
CA THR A 252 9.83 -17.06 -5.86
C THR A 252 8.69 -16.05 -5.91
N PHE A 253 8.84 -14.91 -6.59
CA PHE A 253 7.82 -13.87 -6.65
C PHE A 253 6.71 -14.24 -7.64
N VAL A 254 7.05 -14.79 -8.80
CA VAL A 254 6.04 -15.32 -9.75
C VAL A 254 5.20 -16.40 -9.08
N VAL A 255 5.81 -17.32 -8.32
CA VAL A 255 5.09 -18.35 -7.56
C VAL A 255 4.12 -17.73 -6.55
N SER A 256 4.59 -16.74 -5.79
CA SER A 256 3.79 -16.01 -4.80
C SER A 256 2.61 -15.29 -5.46
N ASN A 257 2.86 -14.49 -6.49
CA ASN A 257 1.86 -13.70 -7.20
C ASN A 257 0.80 -14.58 -7.84
N ARG A 258 1.20 -15.70 -8.46
CA ARG A 258 0.30 -16.71 -9.01
C ARG A 258 -0.60 -17.34 -7.93
N SER A 259 -0.03 -17.69 -6.77
CA SER A 259 -0.82 -18.21 -5.65
C SER A 259 -1.84 -17.18 -5.17
N ARG A 260 -1.45 -15.91 -5.05
CA ARG A 260 -2.36 -14.83 -4.64
C ARG A 260 -3.45 -14.57 -5.67
N ALA A 261 -3.13 -14.63 -6.96
CA ALA A 261 -4.11 -14.51 -8.03
C ALA A 261 -5.16 -15.64 -7.97
N ARG A 262 -4.74 -16.89 -7.74
CA ARG A 262 -5.68 -18.03 -7.55
C ARG A 262 -6.59 -17.84 -6.34
N ASP A 263 -6.02 -17.43 -5.20
CA ASP A 263 -6.78 -17.13 -3.99
C ASP A 263 -7.79 -15.99 -4.24
N ALA A 264 -7.37 -14.94 -4.93
CA ALA A 264 -8.22 -13.81 -5.28
C ALA A 264 -9.38 -14.22 -6.20
N LEU A 265 -9.10 -15.02 -7.25
CA LEU A 265 -10.12 -15.56 -8.14
C LEU A 265 -11.17 -16.38 -7.37
N ALA A 266 -10.74 -17.24 -6.45
CA ALA A 266 -11.65 -18.05 -5.62
C ALA A 266 -12.54 -17.19 -4.71
N ARG A 267 -12.01 -16.07 -4.20
CA ARG A 267 -12.77 -15.13 -3.36
C ARG A 267 -13.74 -14.28 -4.18
N ILE A 268 -13.31 -13.77 -5.32
CA ILE A 268 -14.10 -12.86 -6.16
C ILE A 268 -15.22 -13.61 -6.88
N LYS A 269 -15.04 -14.88 -7.28
CA LYS A 269 -16.06 -15.65 -8.00
C LYS A 269 -17.15 -16.26 -7.11
N LYS A 270 -17.03 -16.16 -5.79
CA LYS A 270 -17.99 -16.67 -4.82
C LYS A 270 -19.15 -15.69 -4.63
#